data_AF-F3FWA2-F1
#
_entry.id   AF-F3FWA2-F1
#
_cell.length_a   1.000
_cell.length_b   1.000
_cell.length_c   1.000
_cell.angle_alpha   90.00
_cell.angle_beta   90.00
_cell.angle_gamma   90.00
#
_symmetry.space_group_name_H-M   'P 1'
#
loop_
_entity.id
_entity.type
_entity.pdbx_description
1 polymer ?
#
loop_
_entity_poly.entity_id
_entity_poly.type
_entity_poly.pdbx_seq_one_letter_code
_entity_poly.pdbx_strand_id
1 'polypeptide(L)'
;QVIKAKYEDTFADLGTQYDLGYLEMIAANPGVDPWLPGAGKDIVLPTRFILPPGPREGIVINLAEYRMYYYPKGQNVVHTYPLGVGREGWGSPIGVT
;
A
#
# COMPACT_ATOMS: atom_id res chain seq x y z
N GLN A 1 -7.55 2.27 9.97
CA GLN A 1 -7.71 3.25 11.08
C GLN A 1 -8.05 4.62 10.48
N VAL A 2 -8.45 5.61 11.28
CA VAL A 2 -8.76 6.96 10.78
C VAL A 2 -7.88 7.99 11.52
N ILE A 3 -7.34 8.96 10.78
CA ILE A 3 -6.58 10.09 11.32
C ILE A 3 -7.21 11.41 10.88
N LYS A 4 -6.85 12.50 11.55
CA LYS A 4 -7.20 13.86 11.13
C LYS A 4 -6.07 14.44 10.29
N ALA A 5 -6.37 14.85 9.07
CA ALA A 5 -5.40 15.52 8.19
C ALA A 5 -4.97 16.87 8.76
N LYS A 6 -3.69 17.19 8.60
CA LYS A 6 -3.16 18.55 8.74
C LYS A 6 -3.25 19.28 7.40
N TYR A 7 -3.10 20.60 7.44
CA TYR A 7 -3.19 21.43 6.23
C TYR A 7 -2.13 21.07 5.18
N GLU A 8 -0.94 20.69 5.63
CA GLU A 8 0.23 20.37 4.81
C GLU A 8 0.34 18.89 4.41
N ASP A 9 -0.57 18.02 4.91
CA ASP A 9 -0.52 16.60 4.59
C ASP A 9 -0.87 16.38 3.12
N THR A 10 -0.10 15.54 2.44
CA THR A 10 -0.49 14.94 1.16
C THR A 10 -0.63 13.43 1.30
N PHE A 11 -1.33 12.77 0.37
CA PHE A 11 -1.41 11.31 0.38
C PHE A 11 -0.05 10.64 0.13
N ALA A 12 0.88 11.31 -0.56
CA ALA A 12 2.24 10.82 -0.74
C ALA A 12 3.04 10.88 0.58
N ASP A 13 2.91 11.97 1.34
CA ASP A 13 3.58 12.14 2.63
C ASP A 13 3.02 11.18 3.67
N LEU A 14 1.68 11.09 3.75
CA LEU A 14 1.00 10.11 4.60
C LEU A 14 1.35 8.68 4.21
N GLY A 15 1.43 8.39 2.90
CA GLY A 15 1.88 7.09 2.40
C GLY A 15 3.27 6.72 2.90
N THR A 16 4.22 7.65 2.77
CA THR A 16 5.59 7.48 3.26
C THR A 16 5.64 7.29 4.78
N GLN A 17 4.86 8.07 5.52
CA GLN A 17 4.83 8.02 6.99
C GLN A 17 4.26 6.70 7.54
N TYR A 18 3.24 6.15 6.87
CA TYR A 18 2.48 5.00 7.37
C TYR A 18 2.73 3.70 6.60
N ASP A 19 3.71 3.68 5.69
CA ASP A 19 4.04 2.53 4.83
C ASP A 19 2.87 2.10 3.92
N LEU A 20 2.25 3.10 3.30
CA LEU A 20 1.10 2.97 2.41
C LEU A 20 1.43 3.50 1.01
N GLY A 21 0.89 2.82 -0.01
CA GLY A 21 0.95 3.21 -1.39
C GLY A 21 0.01 4.39 -1.68
N TYR A 22 0.44 5.25 -2.60
CA TYR A 22 -0.36 6.40 -3.03
C TYR A 22 -1.73 6.00 -3.62
N LEU A 23 -1.76 4.94 -4.45
CA LEU A 23 -2.99 4.47 -5.08
C LEU A 23 -3.98 3.87 -4.09
N GLU A 24 -3.51 3.14 -3.07
CA GLU A 24 -4.43 2.60 -2.04
C GLU A 24 -4.97 3.70 -1.12
N MET A 25 -4.20 4.76 -0.87
CA MET A 25 -4.69 5.95 -0.16
C MET A 25 -5.81 6.64 -0.93
N ILE A 26 -5.67 6.79 -2.25
CA ILE A 26 -6.75 7.30 -3.13
C ILE A 26 -7.97 6.38 -3.06
N ALA A 27 -7.77 5.07 -3.22
CA ALA A 27 -8.86 4.10 -3.25
C ALA A 27 -9.65 4.06 -1.94
N ALA A 28 -8.96 4.21 -0.80
CA ALA A 28 -9.58 4.22 0.53
C ALA A 28 -10.33 5.52 0.86
N ASN A 29 -10.04 6.62 0.15
CA ASN A 29 -10.55 7.97 0.47
C ASN A 29 -11.19 8.64 -0.75
N PRO A 30 -12.30 8.10 -1.29
CA PRO A 30 -12.98 8.67 -2.45
C PRO A 30 -13.49 10.09 -2.17
N GLY A 31 -13.24 11.02 -3.11
CA GLY A 31 -13.66 12.42 -2.99
C GLY A 31 -12.79 13.27 -2.06
N VAL A 32 -11.64 12.77 -1.63
CA VAL A 32 -10.61 13.56 -0.96
C VAL A 32 -9.55 13.97 -1.99
N ASP A 33 -9.19 15.24 -2.00
CA ASP A 33 -8.08 15.73 -2.83
C ASP A 33 -6.75 15.13 -2.28
N PRO A 34 -5.99 14.36 -3.07
CA PRO A 34 -4.76 13.73 -2.59
C PRO A 34 -3.62 14.71 -2.29
N TRP A 35 -3.65 15.91 -2.87
CA TRP A 35 -2.62 16.95 -2.73
C TRP A 35 -2.98 17.98 -1.66
N LEU A 36 -4.27 18.17 -1.41
CA LEU A 36 -4.75 19.05 -0.35
C LEU A 36 -5.99 18.44 0.33
N PRO A 37 -5.84 17.40 1.16
CA PRO A 37 -6.95 16.72 1.83
C PRO A 37 -7.81 17.67 2.69
N GLY A 38 -7.18 18.73 3.20
CA GLY A 38 -7.80 19.76 4.02
C GLY A 38 -7.74 19.45 5.51
N ALA A 39 -7.34 20.44 6.30
CA ALA A 39 -7.16 20.27 7.74
C ALA A 39 -8.44 19.81 8.45
N GLY A 40 -8.30 18.86 9.38
CA GLY A 40 -9.40 18.30 10.17
C GLY A 40 -10.27 17.27 9.45
N LYS A 41 -10.00 16.99 8.17
CA LYS A 41 -10.69 15.94 7.42
C LYS A 41 -10.29 14.56 7.94
N ASP A 42 -11.26 13.65 7.99
CA ASP A 42 -11.01 12.25 8.33
C ASP A 42 -10.39 11.52 7.14
N ILE A 43 -9.19 10.99 7.35
CA ILE A 43 -8.46 10.19 6.37
C ILE A 43 -8.39 8.75 6.86
N VAL A 44 -8.90 7.83 6.06
CA VAL A 44 -8.82 6.40 6.27
C VAL A 44 -7.44 5.91 5.85
N LEU A 45 -6.73 5.28 6.79
CA LEU A 45 -5.48 4.57 6.53
C LEU A 45 -5.76 3.07 6.33
N PRO A 46 -5.62 2.53 5.10
CA PRO A 46 -5.86 1.11 4.77
C PRO A 46 -4.75 0.18 5.29
N THR A 47 -4.66 0.04 6.61
CA THR A 47 -3.64 -0.75 7.32
C THR A 47 -4.03 -2.22 7.56
N ARG A 48 -5.09 -2.69 6.89
CA ARG A 48 -5.58 -4.07 7.00
C ARG A 48 -5.56 -4.70 5.63
N PHE A 49 -4.89 -5.85 5.53
CA PHE A 49 -4.68 -6.55 4.27
C PHE A 49 -5.29 -7.94 4.33
N ILE A 50 -5.82 -8.37 3.19
CA ILE A 50 -6.17 -9.78 2.97
C ILE A 50 -4.94 -10.42 2.36
N LEU A 51 -4.41 -11.47 2.99
CA LEU A 51 -3.21 -12.13 2.46
C LEU A 51 -3.53 -12.78 1.10
N PRO A 52 -2.64 -12.63 0.10
CA PRO A 52 -2.86 -13.20 -1.21
C PRO A 52 -2.95 -14.73 -1.14
N PRO A 53 -3.71 -15.37 -2.05
CA PRO A 53 -3.75 -16.82 -2.14
C PRO A 53 -2.40 -17.38 -2.61
N GLY A 54 -2.10 -18.62 -2.22
CA GLY A 54 -0.87 -19.32 -2.61
C GLY A 54 0.11 -19.58 -1.46
N PRO A 55 1.32 -20.08 -1.77
CA PRO A 55 2.34 -20.37 -0.75
C PRO A 55 2.75 -19.11 0.02
N ARG A 56 2.85 -19.23 1.34
CA ARG A 56 3.31 -18.17 2.24
C ARG A 56 4.81 -18.32 2.52
N GLU A 57 5.59 -18.25 1.45
CA GLU A 57 7.02 -18.52 1.48
C GLU A 57 7.76 -17.45 0.67
N GLY A 58 8.90 -16.98 1.19
CA GLY A 58 9.75 -16.04 0.46
C GLY A 58 9.02 -14.73 0.16
N ILE A 59 9.12 -14.26 -1.09
CA ILE A 59 8.54 -13.00 -1.55
C ILE A 59 7.34 -13.32 -2.46
N VAL A 60 6.19 -12.73 -2.14
CA VAL A 60 4.96 -12.77 -2.94
C VAL A 60 4.60 -11.36 -3.34
N ILE A 61 4.47 -11.09 -4.64
CA ILE A 61 4.09 -9.77 -5.16
C ILE A 61 2.64 -9.81 -5.63
N ASN A 62 1.80 -8.97 -5.05
CA ASN A 62 0.43 -8.75 -5.52
C ASN A 62 0.39 -7.45 -6.35
N LEU A 63 0.36 -7.61 -7.68
CA LEU A 63 0.35 -6.47 -8.61
C LEU A 63 -0.96 -5.69 -8.57
N ALA A 64 -2.09 -6.32 -8.24
CA ALA A 64 -3.38 -5.63 -8.16
C ALA A 64 -3.45 -4.68 -6.96
N GLU A 65 -2.78 -5.03 -5.87
CA GLU A 65 -2.69 -4.22 -4.65
C GLU A 65 -1.44 -3.31 -4.62
N TYR A 66 -0.55 -3.42 -5.61
CA TYR A 66 0.74 -2.74 -5.59
C TYR A 66 1.50 -2.99 -4.27
N ARG A 67 1.53 -4.27 -3.83
CA ARG A 67 2.07 -4.64 -2.52
C ARG A 67 2.91 -5.91 -2.58
N MET A 68 4.02 -5.89 -1.87
CA MET A 68 4.91 -7.03 -1.66
C MET A 68 4.69 -7.61 -0.28
N TYR A 69 4.62 -8.93 -0.19
CA TYR A 69 4.52 -9.70 1.04
C TYR A 69 5.78 -10.56 1.21
N TYR A 70 6.47 -10.42 2.34
CA TYR A 70 7.65 -11.21 2.68
C TYR A 70 7.37 -12.13 3.87
N TYR A 71 7.56 -13.42 3.65
CA TYR A 71 7.39 -14.50 4.62
C TYR A 71 8.76 -15.07 5.02
N PRO A 72 9.40 -14.55 6.09
CA PRO A 72 10.70 -15.03 6.54
C PRO A 72 10.66 -16.49 6.99
N LYS A 73 11.66 -17.27 6.56
CA LYS A 73 11.75 -18.70 6.87
C LYS A 73 11.84 -18.92 8.39
N GLY A 74 11.02 -19.85 8.89
CA GLY A 74 11.03 -20.25 10.30
C GLY A 74 10.34 -19.25 11.25
N GLN A 75 9.66 -18.23 10.73
CA GLN A 75 8.91 -17.27 11.54
C GLN A 75 7.44 -17.24 11.09
N ASN A 76 6.51 -17.16 12.05
CA ASN A 76 5.08 -17.02 11.76
C ASN A 76 4.67 -15.54 11.69
N VAL A 77 5.36 -14.80 10.83
CA VAL A 77 5.14 -13.36 10.61
C VAL A 77 5.16 -13.06 9.12
N VAL A 78 4.49 -11.99 8.72
CA VAL A 78 4.50 -11.48 7.35
C VAL A 78 4.82 -9.99 7.40
N HIS A 79 5.76 -9.56 6.58
CA HIS A 79 6.06 -8.15 6.36
C HIS A 79 5.41 -7.71 5.05
N THR A 80 4.80 -6.54 5.03
CA THR A 80 4.14 -6.01 3.83
C THR A 80 4.80 -4.70 3.47
N TYR A 81 4.98 -4.43 2.18
CA TYR A 81 5.59 -3.19 1.70
C TYR A 81 4.83 -2.67 0.47
N PRO A 82 4.50 -1.37 0.40
CA PRO A 82 3.96 -0.78 -0.82
C PRO A 82 5.01 -0.86 -1.94
N LEU A 83 4.57 -1.17 -3.15
CA LEU A 83 5.41 -1.39 -4.32
C LEU A 83 5.00 -0.46 -5.45
N GLY A 84 5.95 0.31 -5.99
CA GLY A 84 5.77 0.96 -7.29
C GLY A 84 6.11 -0.02 -8.41
N VAL A 85 5.26 -0.11 -9.44
CA VAL A 85 5.56 -0.89 -10.65
C VAL A 85 6.06 0.08 -11.73
N GLY A 86 7.27 -0.18 -12.25
CA GLY A 86 7.88 0.64 -13.29
C GLY A 86 7.58 0.16 -14.71
N ARG A 87 7.31 1.14 -15.58
CA ARG A 87 7.23 1.11 -17.06
C ARG A 87 5.95 0.52 -17.68
N GLU A 88 5.04 1.41 -18.10
CA GLU A 88 3.96 1.10 -19.05
C GLU A 88 4.51 0.34 -20.27
N GLY A 89 3.86 -0.77 -20.63
CA GLY A 89 4.26 -1.62 -21.76
C GLY A 89 5.31 -2.70 -21.44
N TRP A 90 5.85 -2.74 -20.22
CA TRP A 90 6.75 -3.80 -19.72
C TRP A 90 6.18 -4.35 -18.41
N GLY A 91 5.21 -5.26 -18.51
CA GLY A 91 4.61 -5.86 -17.31
C GLY A 91 5.67 -6.50 -16.41
N SER A 92 5.51 -6.37 -15.09
CA SER A 92 6.34 -7.13 -14.16
C SER A 92 6.31 -8.60 -14.55
N PRO A 93 7.48 -9.26 -14.68
CA PRO A 93 7.52 -10.65 -15.08
C PRO A 93 6.73 -11.50 -14.09
N ILE A 94 5.78 -12.28 -14.61
CA ILE A 94 5.01 -13.23 -13.83
C ILE A 94 5.79 -14.53 -13.80
N GLY A 95 6.09 -15.03 -12.61
CA GLY A 95 6.85 -16.25 -12.43
C GLY A 95 6.81 -16.75 -10.99
N VAL A 96 7.34 -17.95 -10.79
CA VAL A 96 7.59 -18.53 -9.47
C VAL A 96 9.11 -18.48 -9.27
N THR A 97 9.57 -17.91 -8.16
CA THR A 97 10.97 -17.97 -7.74
C THR A 97 11.23 -19.22 -6.92
#